data_AF-A0A133U4Z9-F1
#
_entry.id   AF-A0A133U4Z9-F1
#
_cell.length_a   1.000
_cell.length_b   1.000
_cell.length_c   1.000
_cell.angle_alpha   90.00
_cell.angle_beta   90.00
_cell.angle_gamma   90.00
#
_symmetry.space_group_name_H-M   'P 1'
#
loop_
_entity.id
_entity.type
_entity.pdbx_description
1 polymer ?
#
loop_
_entity_poly.entity_id
_entity_poly.type
_entity_poly.pdbx_seq_one_letter_code
_entity_poly.pdbx_strand_id
1 'polypeptide(L)'
;MTKRQIQKRLEGFIDKLKNDEIDYELPEDESSGVNWSSYDKAQVNELRDMLLFVRNSVDEAVERLGFDNDSEKGRGRPSYPPEDLAKGVLLQQYFEVSNRVAAGFVDLFKEKLGIEEAYSYKTLERAYDNPYVAMILRE
;
A
#
# COMPACT_ATOMS: atom_id res chain seq x y z
N MET A 1 1.94 -49.15 4.66
CA MET A 1 2.84 -48.29 3.86
C MET A 1 4.17 -48.15 4.59
N THR A 2 5.28 -48.37 3.90
CA THR A 2 6.62 -48.27 4.49
C THR A 2 6.96 -46.79 4.70
N LYS A 3 7.23 -46.37 5.95
CA LYS A 3 7.61 -44.99 6.23
C LYS A 3 8.89 -44.61 5.48
N ARG A 4 8.92 -43.42 4.88
CA ARG A 4 10.10 -42.86 4.21
C ARG A 4 11.25 -42.73 5.21
N GLN A 5 12.49 -42.93 4.77
CA GLN A 5 13.68 -42.89 5.65
C GLN A 5 13.79 -41.57 6.44
N ILE A 6 13.44 -40.44 5.81
CA ILE A 6 13.42 -39.12 6.44
C ILE A 6 12.47 -39.08 7.64
N GLN A 7 11.28 -39.66 7.50
CA GLN A 7 10.29 -39.71 8.57
C GLN A 7 10.78 -40.55 9.75
N LYS A 8 11.42 -41.70 9.49
CA LYS A 8 12.00 -42.54 10.56
C LYS A 8 13.11 -41.81 11.32
N ARG A 9 13.93 -41.02 10.61
CA ARG A 9 15.00 -40.22 11.22
C ARG A 9 14.45 -39.12 12.10
N LEU A 10 13.38 -38.44 11.66
CA LEU A 10 12.71 -37.40 12.44
C LEU A 10 12.02 -37.97 13.69
N GLU A 11 11.27 -39.06 13.52
CA GLU A 11 10.60 -39.75 14.64
C GLU A 11 11.63 -40.20 15.69
N GLY A 12 12.75 -40.80 15.26
CA GLY A 12 13.82 -41.18 16.18
C GLY A 12 14.52 -40.00 16.87
N PHE A 13 14.55 -38.81 16.26
CA PHE A 13 15.04 -37.61 16.91
C PHE A 13 14.06 -37.10 17.97
N ILE A 14 12.75 -37.09 17.65
CA ILE A 14 11.68 -36.70 18.57
C ILE A 14 11.64 -37.63 19.78
N ASP A 15 11.77 -38.94 19.58
CA ASP A 15 11.74 -39.92 20.67
C ASP A 15 12.92 -39.72 21.64
N LYS A 16 14.11 -39.44 21.11
CA LYS A 16 15.29 -39.11 21.93
C LYS A 16 15.16 -37.80 22.69
N LEU A 17 14.53 -36.80 22.06
CA LEU A 17 14.26 -35.51 22.70
C LEU A 17 13.21 -35.63 23.81
N LYS A 18 12.24 -36.55 23.70
CA LYS A 18 11.27 -36.87 24.76
C LYS A 18 11.85 -37.65 25.93
N ASN A 19 12.90 -38.43 25.68
CA ASN A 19 13.54 -39.27 26.69
C ASN A 19 14.71 -38.55 27.40
N ASP A 20 14.87 -37.25 27.19
CA ASP A 20 16.02 -36.45 27.68
C ASP A 20 17.38 -37.04 27.26
N GLU A 21 17.43 -37.79 26.15
CA GLU A 21 18.69 -38.35 25.60
C GLU A 21 19.46 -37.31 24.76
N ILE A 22 18.78 -36.23 24.37
CA ILE A 22 19.36 -35.09 23.65
C ILE A 22 19.10 -33.86 24.52
N ASP A 23 20.17 -33.24 24.99
CA ASP A 23 20.09 -31.90 25.58
C ASP A 23 19.88 -30.91 24.43
N TYR A 24 18.67 -30.35 24.34
CA TYR A 24 18.35 -29.36 23.32
C TYR A 24 18.94 -28.02 23.74
N GLU A 25 20.16 -27.76 23.29
CA GLU A 25 20.76 -26.44 23.36
C GLU A 25 20.01 -25.54 22.38
N LEU A 26 19.28 -24.55 22.92
CA LEU A 26 18.83 -23.42 22.10
C LEU A 26 20.06 -22.84 21.40
N PRO A 27 19.98 -22.48 20.11
CA PRO A 27 21.08 -21.78 19.46
C PRO A 27 21.52 -20.61 20.33
N GLU A 28 22.79 -20.62 20.76
CA GLU A 28 23.40 -19.43 21.36
C GLU A 28 23.23 -18.31 20.33
N ASP A 29 22.48 -17.27 20.72
CA ASP A 29 21.99 -16.17 19.89
C ASP A 29 20.72 -16.41 19.03
N GLU A 30 19.58 -16.68 19.67
CA GLU A 30 18.31 -16.05 19.24
C GLU A 30 18.19 -14.57 19.68
N SER A 31 19.31 -13.99 20.14
CA SER A 31 19.49 -12.56 20.43
C SER A 31 20.42 -11.83 19.47
N SER A 32 20.59 -12.30 18.22
CA SER A 32 20.85 -11.32 17.16
C SER A 32 19.57 -10.51 16.99
N GLY A 33 19.36 -9.54 17.89
CA GLY A 33 18.11 -8.81 18.03
C GLY A 33 17.62 -8.39 16.65
N VAL A 34 16.45 -8.88 16.26
CA VAL A 34 15.82 -8.56 14.97
C VAL A 34 15.99 -7.07 14.76
N ASN A 35 16.66 -6.68 13.68
CA ASN A 35 16.99 -5.28 13.44
C ASN A 35 15.71 -4.54 13.01
N TRP A 36 14.86 -4.22 13.97
CA TRP A 36 13.59 -3.53 13.77
C TRP A 36 13.78 -2.21 13.02
N SER A 37 14.91 -1.51 13.23
CA SER A 37 15.20 -0.28 12.49
C SER A 37 15.34 -0.48 10.98
N SER A 38 15.82 -1.65 10.55
CA SER A 38 15.89 -2.00 9.12
C SER A 38 14.50 -2.27 8.54
N TYR A 39 13.61 -2.86 9.34
CA TYR A 39 12.22 -3.10 8.96
C TYR A 39 11.44 -1.79 8.86
N ASP A 40 11.55 -0.92 9.87
CA ASP A 40 10.93 0.40 9.86
C ASP A 40 11.39 1.22 8.65
N LYS A 41 12.70 1.19 8.35
CA LYS A 41 13.26 1.85 7.18
C LYS A 41 12.73 1.25 5.87
N ALA A 42 12.56 -0.06 5.80
CA ALA A 42 11.96 -0.72 4.64
C ALA A 42 10.51 -0.27 4.44
N GLN A 43 9.71 -0.25 5.51
CA GLN A 43 8.32 0.23 5.48
C GLN A 43 8.20 1.69 5.04
N VAL A 44 9.10 2.56 5.52
CA VAL A 44 9.12 3.97 5.10
C VAL A 44 9.47 4.11 3.61
N ASN A 45 10.42 3.31 3.10
CA ASN A 45 10.77 3.32 1.69
C ASN A 45 9.62 2.78 0.83
N GLU A 46 8.99 1.68 1.24
CA GLU A 46 7.84 1.09 0.55
C GLU A 46 6.69 2.10 0.44
N LEU A 47 6.37 2.78 1.54
CA LEU A 47 5.36 3.85 1.53
C LEU A 47 5.71 4.96 0.53
N ARG A 48 6.96 5.44 0.56
CA ARG A 48 7.41 6.48 -0.37
C ARG A 48 7.29 6.02 -1.83
N ASP A 49 7.73 4.81 -2.10
CA ASP A 49 7.77 4.26 -3.45
C ASP A 49 6.34 4.02 -3.97
N MET A 50 5.42 3.60 -3.10
CA MET A 50 3.98 3.49 -3.41
C MET A 50 3.36 4.86 -3.75
N LEU A 51 3.63 5.90 -2.96
CA LEU A 51 3.12 7.25 -3.24
C LEU A 51 3.59 7.76 -4.61
N LEU A 52 4.88 7.54 -4.93
CA LEU A 52 5.45 7.90 -6.23
C LEU A 52 4.84 7.06 -7.36
N PHE A 53 4.62 5.77 -7.12
CA PHE A 53 3.99 4.88 -8.08
C PHE A 53 2.55 5.33 -8.39
N VAL A 54 1.74 5.65 -7.38
CA VAL A 54 0.39 6.17 -7.55
C VAL A 54 0.40 7.45 -8.38
N ARG A 55 1.27 8.40 -8.03
CA ARG A 55 1.41 9.64 -8.80
C ARG A 55 1.73 9.36 -10.25
N ASN A 56 2.84 8.67 -10.52
CA ASN A 56 3.36 8.50 -11.88
C ASN A 56 2.38 7.69 -12.74
N SER A 57 1.74 6.67 -12.17
CA SER A 57 0.75 5.85 -12.90
C SER A 57 -0.47 6.66 -13.30
N VAL A 58 -0.97 7.52 -12.41
CA VAL A 58 -2.11 8.40 -12.72
C VAL A 58 -1.71 9.48 -13.73
N ASP A 59 -0.57 10.15 -13.52
CA ASP A 59 -0.09 11.21 -14.41
C ASP A 59 0.11 10.65 -15.84
N GLU A 60 0.68 9.46 -15.98
CA GLU A 60 0.87 8.78 -17.28
C GLU A 60 -0.46 8.35 -17.91
N ALA A 61 -1.42 7.85 -17.12
CA ALA A 61 -2.75 7.50 -17.63
C ALA A 61 -3.50 8.73 -18.16
N VAL A 62 -3.41 9.87 -17.45
CA VAL A 62 -4.00 11.14 -17.87
C VAL A 62 -3.37 11.63 -19.17
N GLU A 63 -2.05 11.55 -19.30
CA GLU A 63 -1.32 11.91 -20.53
C GLU A 63 -1.78 11.06 -21.73
N ARG A 64 -1.91 9.74 -21.56
CA ARG A 64 -2.38 8.83 -22.63
C ARG A 64 -3.83 9.05 -23.03
N LEU A 65 -4.70 9.30 -22.04
CA LEU A 65 -6.11 9.59 -22.28
C LEU A 65 -6.34 10.94 -22.95
N GLY A 66 -5.32 11.82 -22.96
CA GLY A 66 -5.37 13.11 -23.64
C GLY A 66 -6.39 14.05 -23.01
N PHE A 67 -6.53 14.02 -21.67
CA PHE A 67 -7.38 15.00 -21.00
C PHE A 67 -6.77 16.39 -21.13
N ASP A 68 -7.44 17.26 -21.89
CA ASP A 68 -7.11 18.67 -21.89
C ASP A 68 -7.46 19.28 -20.53
N ASN A 69 -6.47 19.88 -19.85
CA ASN A 69 -6.63 20.53 -18.54
C ASN A 69 -7.60 21.73 -18.53
N ASP A 70 -8.17 22.09 -19.68
CA ASP A 70 -9.19 23.12 -19.84
C ASP A 70 -10.59 22.60 -19.49
N SER A 71 -10.77 22.12 -18.27
CA SER A 71 -12.13 22.01 -17.73
C SER A 71 -12.65 23.42 -17.44
N GLU A 72 -13.65 23.87 -18.19
CA GLU A 72 -14.32 25.15 -17.98
C GLU A 72 -14.66 25.33 -16.50
N LYS A 73 -14.16 26.41 -15.87
CA LYS A 73 -14.56 26.82 -14.51
C LYS A 73 -16.02 27.25 -14.52
N GLY A 74 -16.93 26.27 -14.53
CA GLY A 74 -18.36 26.48 -14.43
C GLY A 74 -18.71 27.24 -13.15
N ARG A 75 -19.76 28.07 -13.20
CA ARG A 75 -20.32 28.72 -12.01
C ARG A 75 -20.81 27.64 -11.04
N GLY A 76 -20.18 27.53 -9.87
CA GLY A 76 -20.58 26.57 -8.85
C GLY A 76 -19.47 26.18 -7.89
N ARG A 77 -19.52 24.93 -7.43
CA ARG A 77 -18.58 24.33 -6.47
C ARG A 77 -17.16 24.23 -7.06
N PRO A 78 -16.09 24.35 -6.25
CA PRO A 78 -14.73 24.09 -6.71
C PRO A 78 -14.65 22.75 -7.44
N SER A 79 -14.21 22.80 -8.70
CA SER A 79 -13.88 21.61 -9.46
C SER A 79 -12.46 21.20 -9.09
N TYR A 80 -12.27 19.93 -8.74
CA TYR A 80 -10.95 19.36 -8.50
C TYR A 80 -10.55 18.53 -9.73
N PRO A 81 -9.26 18.53 -10.12
CA PRO A 81 -8.78 17.72 -11.22
C PRO A 81 -9.15 16.24 -11.02
N PRO A 82 -9.66 15.54 -12.06
CA PRO A 82 -9.94 14.11 -11.97
C PRO A 82 -8.71 13.27 -11.58
N GLU A 83 -7.52 13.70 -11.99
CA GLU A 83 -6.25 13.07 -11.62
C GLU A 83 -6.01 13.07 -10.11
N ASP A 84 -6.25 14.20 -9.45
CA ASP A 84 -6.07 14.35 -8.00
C ASP A 84 -7.06 13.49 -7.23
N LEU A 85 -8.29 13.37 -7.75
CA LEU A 85 -9.32 12.50 -7.18
C LEU A 85 -8.96 11.02 -7.35
N ALA A 86 -8.43 10.63 -8.51
CA ALA A 86 -7.99 9.26 -8.77
C ALA A 86 -6.85 8.84 -7.82
N LYS A 87 -5.86 9.72 -7.61
CA LYS A 87 -4.78 9.51 -6.63
C LYS A 87 -5.33 9.28 -5.22
N GLY A 88 -6.34 10.05 -4.81
CA GLY A 88 -7.01 9.87 -3.52
C GLY A 88 -7.77 8.55 -3.40
N VAL A 89 -8.44 8.10 -4.48
CA VAL A 89 -9.12 6.79 -4.50
C VAL A 89 -8.11 5.65 -4.38
N LEU A 90 -7.00 5.70 -5.13
CA LEU A 90 -5.95 4.68 -5.04
C LEU A 90 -5.31 4.62 -3.65
N LEU A 91 -5.04 5.76 -3.03
CA LEU A 91 -4.57 5.82 -1.65
C LEU A 91 -5.55 5.21 -0.67
N GLN A 92 -6.84 5.51 -0.83
CA GLN A 92 -7.87 4.93 0.02
C GLN A 92 -7.87 3.40 -0.07
N GLN A 93 -7.77 2.85 -1.28
CA GLN A 93 -7.75 1.40 -1.51
C GLN A 93 -6.49 0.75 -0.95
N TYR A 94 -5.32 1.36 -1.15
CA TYR A 94 -4.06 0.84 -0.64
C TYR A 94 -4.05 0.71 0.89
N PHE A 95 -4.58 1.73 1.58
CA PHE A 95 -4.63 1.73 3.05
C PHE A 95 -5.89 1.08 3.64
N GLU A 96 -6.87 0.72 2.81
CA GLU A 96 -8.16 0.15 3.22
C GLU A 96 -8.89 1.00 4.28
N VAL A 97 -8.83 2.34 4.13
CA VAL A 97 -9.40 3.28 5.10
C VAL A 97 -10.68 3.96 4.62
N SER A 98 -11.39 4.59 5.56
CA SER A 98 -12.56 5.42 5.22
C SER A 98 -12.19 6.66 4.41
N ASN A 99 -13.14 7.21 3.64
CA ASN A 99 -12.97 8.48 2.88
C ASN A 99 -12.44 9.63 3.75
N ARG A 100 -12.78 9.67 5.05
CA ARG A 100 -12.33 10.73 5.97
C ARG A 100 -10.84 10.63 6.26
N VAL A 101 -10.37 9.42 6.54
CA VAL A 101 -8.95 9.16 6.81
C VAL A 101 -8.14 9.32 5.53
N ALA A 102 -8.64 8.81 4.40
CA ALA A 102 -8.01 8.99 3.10
C ALA A 102 -7.85 10.46 2.72
N ALA A 103 -8.87 11.31 2.93
CA ALA A 103 -8.73 12.75 2.72
C ALA A 103 -7.64 13.39 3.61
N GLY A 104 -7.49 12.90 4.84
CA GLY A 104 -6.37 13.30 5.72
C GLY A 104 -5.01 12.86 5.17
N PHE A 105 -4.91 11.65 4.61
CA PHE A 105 -3.69 11.18 3.95
C PHE A 105 -3.37 11.95 2.68
N VAL A 106 -4.37 12.33 1.89
CA VAL A 106 -4.18 13.20 0.73
C VAL A 106 -3.57 14.52 1.16
N ASP A 107 -4.09 15.17 2.20
CA ASP A 107 -3.51 16.42 2.70
C ASP A 107 -2.08 16.23 3.22
N LEU A 108 -1.81 15.13 3.92
CA LEU A 108 -0.48 14.79 4.44
C LEU A 108 0.55 14.53 3.33
N PHE A 109 0.15 13.88 2.24
CA PHE A 109 1.04 13.41 1.18
C PHE A 109 0.93 14.20 -0.13
N LYS A 110 0.17 15.31 -0.16
CA LYS A 110 -0.11 16.08 -1.38
C LYS A 110 1.13 16.44 -2.19
N GLU A 111 2.24 16.82 -1.54
CA GLU A 111 3.50 17.13 -2.23
C GLU A 111 4.07 15.93 -2.99
N LYS A 112 3.97 14.71 -2.42
CA LYS A 112 4.46 13.49 -3.07
C LYS A 112 3.52 13.03 -4.18
N LEU A 113 2.23 13.28 -4.02
CA LEU A 113 1.20 12.99 -5.01
C LEU A 113 1.15 14.02 -6.15
N GLY A 114 1.81 15.17 -5.99
CA GLY A 114 1.74 16.28 -6.94
C GLY A 114 0.38 16.99 -6.93
N ILE A 115 -0.32 16.98 -5.79
CA ILE A 115 -1.62 17.63 -5.61
C ILE A 115 -1.38 19.03 -5.05
N GLU A 116 -1.92 20.07 -5.69
CA GLU A 116 -1.77 21.45 -5.24
C GLU A 116 -2.68 21.76 -4.03
N GLU A 117 -3.95 21.36 -4.12
CA GLU A 117 -4.97 21.67 -3.11
C GLU A 117 -5.63 20.39 -2.59
N ALA A 118 -5.56 20.19 -1.28
CA ALA A 118 -6.27 19.10 -0.62
C ALA A 118 -7.79 19.34 -0.65
N TYR A 119 -8.56 18.24 -0.58
CA TYR A 119 -10.01 18.29 -0.65
C TYR A 119 -10.68 17.52 0.49
N SER A 120 -11.95 17.86 0.73
CA SER A 120 -12.75 17.22 1.77
C SER A 120 -13.05 15.74 1.46
N TYR A 121 -13.33 14.96 2.50
CA TYR A 121 -13.82 13.58 2.35
C TYR A 121 -15.09 13.46 1.49
N LYS A 122 -15.93 14.51 1.46
CA LYS A 122 -17.12 14.58 0.61
C LYS A 122 -16.80 14.79 -0.87
N THR A 123 -15.63 15.33 -1.17
CA THR A 123 -15.13 15.41 -2.55
C THR A 123 -14.63 14.03 -2.97
N LEU A 124 -13.84 13.36 -2.13
CA LEU A 124 -13.37 11.99 -2.38
C LEU A 124 -14.52 10.99 -2.54
N GLU A 125 -15.56 11.07 -1.71
CA GLU A 125 -16.76 10.24 -1.82
C GLU A 125 -17.42 10.32 -3.21
N ARG A 126 -17.41 11.51 -3.82
CA ARG A 126 -18.00 11.74 -5.14
C ARG A 126 -17.08 11.37 -6.29
N ALA A 127 -15.79 11.13 -6.02
CA ALA A 127 -14.84 10.71 -7.05
C ALA A 127 -15.26 9.39 -7.71
N TYR A 128 -15.90 8.50 -6.94
CA TYR A 128 -16.45 7.23 -7.44
C TYR A 128 -17.53 7.41 -8.51
N ASP A 129 -18.24 8.55 -8.50
CA ASP A 129 -19.27 8.88 -9.49
C ASP A 129 -18.71 9.69 -10.68
N ASN A 130 -17.43 10.07 -10.65
CA ASN A 130 -16.82 10.88 -11.70
C ASN A 130 -16.38 10.00 -12.88
N PRO A 131 -16.93 10.18 -14.10
CA PRO A 131 -16.60 9.35 -15.25
C PRO A 131 -15.12 9.45 -15.65
N TYR A 132 -14.50 10.63 -15.50
CA TYR A 132 -13.08 10.81 -15.80
C TYR A 132 -12.20 10.04 -14.82
N VAL A 133 -12.54 10.04 -13.53
CA VAL A 133 -11.84 9.20 -12.54
C VAL A 133 -11.97 7.73 -12.90
N ALA A 134 -13.16 7.27 -13.28
CA ALA A 134 -13.37 5.89 -13.69
C ALA A 134 -12.61 5.52 -14.97
N MET A 135 -12.41 6.45 -15.91
CA MET A 135 -11.58 6.24 -17.09
C MET A 135 -10.10 6.09 -16.71
N ILE A 136 -9.57 6.99 -15.87
CA ILE A 136 -8.18 6.92 -15.38
C ILE A 136 -7.90 5.57 -14.71
N LEU A 137 -8.81 5.09 -13.86
CA LEU A 137 -8.62 3.85 -13.11
C LEU A 137 -8.78 2.57 -13.95
N ARG A 138 -9.21 2.67 -15.21
CA ARG A 138 -9.42 1.53 -16.13
C ARG A 138 -8.40 1.45 -17.26
N GLU A 139 -7.58 2.48 -17.42
CA GLU A 139 -6.49 2.55 -18.41
C GLU A 139 -5.38 1.56 -18.07
#